data_AF-A0A150MPS6-F1
#
_entry.id   AF-A0A150MPS6-F1
#
_cell.length_a   1.000
_cell.length_b   1.000
_cell.length_c   1.000
_cell.angle_alpha   90.00
_cell.angle_beta   90.00
_cell.angle_gamma   90.00
#
_symmetry.space_group_name_H-M   'P 1'
#
loop_
_entity.id
_entity.type
_entity.pdbx_description
1 polymer ?
#
loop_
_entity_poly.entity_id
_entity_poly.type
_entity_poly.pdbx_seq_one_letter_code
_entity_poly.pdbx_strand_id
1 'polypeptide(L)'
;MKHSILLVIWIGIFFIGGCSVISDLKKTATQNMEIDRQLPKYELNKDNLQEIRYQGRIYVIQAAKVDRQHLNKPIGKVAETITINEHHRILSKKELRKIEIIPDQKDEKRTHLNFGWVYSIKGVNPEEEVAVTVNHQFLIAKRK
;
A
#
# COMPACT_ATOMS: atom_id res chain seq x y z
N MET A 1 17.06 -3.05 -52.10
CA MET A 1 17.54 -4.03 -51.09
C MET A 1 18.35 -3.42 -49.95
N LYS A 2 19.23 -2.42 -50.19
CA LYS A 2 20.06 -1.79 -49.13
C LYS A 2 19.26 -1.07 -48.02
N HIS A 3 18.15 -0.40 -48.36
CA HIS A 3 17.30 0.29 -47.38
C HIS A 3 16.49 -0.65 -46.46
N SER A 4 16.19 -1.87 -46.91
CA SER A 4 15.43 -2.86 -46.11
C SER A 4 16.27 -3.51 -45.02
N ILE A 5 17.58 -3.61 -45.22
CA ILE A 5 18.54 -4.14 -44.23
C ILE A 5 18.79 -3.12 -43.11
N LEU A 6 18.86 -1.83 -43.47
CA LEU A 6 19.02 -0.74 -42.50
C LEU A 6 17.84 -0.63 -41.51
N LEU A 7 16.62 -0.94 -41.97
CA LEU A 7 15.40 -0.88 -41.17
C LEU A 7 15.32 -2.01 -40.12
N VAL A 8 15.80 -3.21 -40.48
CA VAL A 8 15.88 -4.37 -39.55
C VAL A 8 16.97 -4.15 -38.49
N ILE A 9 18.09 -3.52 -38.85
CA ILE A 9 19.16 -3.18 -37.90
C ILE A 9 18.70 -2.12 -36.89
N TRP A 10 17.88 -1.15 -37.30
CA TRP A 10 17.30 -0.15 -36.39
C TRP A 10 16.28 -0.75 -35.40
N ILE A 11 15.49 -1.74 -35.83
CA ILE A 11 14.56 -2.45 -34.93
C ILE A 11 15.34 -3.30 -33.92
N GLY A 12 16.44 -3.94 -34.33
CA GLY A 12 17.28 -4.75 -33.45
C GLY A 12 17.91 -3.97 -32.27
N ILE A 13 18.25 -2.69 -32.46
CA ILE A 13 18.84 -1.84 -31.42
C ILE A 13 17.80 -1.47 -30.33
N PHE A 14 16.52 -1.36 -30.69
CA PHE A 14 15.45 -1.04 -29.73
C PHE A 14 15.15 -2.17 -28.74
N PHE A 15 15.48 -3.42 -29.06
CA PHE A 15 15.23 -4.57 -28.19
C PHE A 15 16.31 -4.80 -27.10
N ILE A 16 17.46 -4.13 -27.18
CA ILE A 16 18.59 -4.37 -26.26
C ILE A 16 18.49 -3.53 -24.97
N GLY A 17 17.75 -2.40 -25.01
CA GLY A 17 17.53 -1.53 -23.84
C GLY A 17 16.58 -2.09 -22.77
N GLY A 18 15.86 -3.17 -23.06
CA GLY A 18 14.89 -3.76 -22.13
C GLY A 18 15.52 -4.57 -20.98
N CYS A 19 16.72 -5.14 -21.19
CA CYS A 19 17.32 -6.05 -20.22
C CYS A 19 17.79 -5.36 -18.93
N SER A 20 18.34 -4.14 -19.02
CA SER A 20 18.79 -3.38 -17.84
C SER A 20 17.62 -3.01 -16.94
N VAL A 21 16.54 -2.46 -17.52
CA VAL A 21 15.31 -2.08 -16.78
C VAL A 21 14.68 -3.30 -16.09
N ILE A 22 14.59 -4.44 -16.78
CA ILE A 22 14.05 -5.68 -16.19
C ILE A 22 14.92 -6.14 -15.02
N SER A 23 16.25 -6.07 -15.16
CA SER A 23 17.17 -6.46 -14.10
C SER A 23 17.08 -5.53 -12.88
N ASP A 24 16.90 -4.22 -13.10
CA ASP A 24 16.73 -3.22 -12.05
C ASP A 24 15.39 -3.37 -11.32
N LEU A 25 14.31 -3.65 -12.06
CA LEU A 25 13.01 -3.97 -11.49
C LEU A 25 13.07 -5.23 -10.62
N LYS A 26 13.72 -6.29 -11.11
CA LYS A 26 13.91 -7.54 -10.35
C LYS A 26 14.71 -7.28 -9.07
N LYS A 27 15.79 -6.50 -9.16
CA LYS A 27 16.62 -6.12 -8.00
C LYS A 27 15.82 -5.33 -6.98
N THR A 28 15.09 -4.31 -7.44
CA THR A 28 14.23 -3.46 -6.59
C THR A 28 13.14 -4.28 -5.90
N ALA A 29 12.46 -5.16 -6.65
CA ALA A 29 11.45 -6.05 -6.09
C ALA A 29 12.05 -6.99 -5.02
N THR A 30 13.22 -7.57 -5.29
CA THR A 30 13.93 -8.44 -4.33
C THR A 30 14.30 -7.68 -3.06
N GLN A 31 14.84 -6.47 -3.19
CA GLN A 31 15.17 -5.61 -2.05
C GLN A 31 13.92 -5.24 -1.24
N ASN A 32 12.82 -4.86 -1.91
CA ASN A 32 11.56 -4.54 -1.25
C ASN A 32 10.95 -5.75 -0.54
N MET A 33 11.05 -6.94 -1.12
CA MET A 33 10.61 -8.19 -0.49
C MET A 33 11.42 -8.51 0.76
N GLU A 34 12.74 -8.28 0.72
CA GLU A 34 13.60 -8.52 1.88
C GLU A 34 13.29 -7.54 3.02
N ILE A 35 13.10 -6.26 2.70
CA ILE A 35 12.61 -5.26 3.66
C ILE A 35 11.27 -5.71 4.24
N ASP A 36 10.29 -6.05 3.39
CA ASP A 36 8.96 -6.44 3.84
C ASP A 36 8.97 -7.65 4.79
N ARG A 37 9.85 -8.64 4.55
CA ARG A 37 10.00 -9.82 5.42
C ARG A 37 10.46 -9.48 6.83
N GLN A 38 11.26 -8.43 6.98
CA GLN A 38 11.85 -8.03 8.26
C GLN A 38 11.01 -6.98 8.99
N LEU A 39 10.08 -6.31 8.30
CA LEU A 39 9.25 -5.27 8.91
C LEU A 39 8.30 -5.86 9.96
N PRO A 40 8.26 -5.30 11.18
CA PRO A 40 7.33 -5.74 12.20
C PRO A 40 5.88 -5.47 11.79
N LYS A 41 4.98 -6.35 12.23
CA LYS A 41 3.54 -6.20 11.99
C LYS A 41 2.91 -5.32 13.07
N TYR A 42 2.21 -4.28 12.62
CA TYR A 42 1.30 -3.47 13.44
C TYR A 42 -0.10 -4.05 13.33
N GLU A 43 -0.80 -4.14 14.45
CA GLU A 43 -2.16 -4.66 14.51
C GLU A 43 -3.17 -3.54 14.31
N LEU A 44 -3.99 -3.63 13.27
CA LEU A 44 -5.11 -2.71 13.06
C LEU A 44 -6.26 -3.05 14.01
N ASN A 45 -6.79 -2.04 14.70
CA ASN A 45 -8.04 -2.16 15.42
C ASN A 45 -9.20 -2.27 14.41
N LYS A 46 -9.77 -3.47 14.28
CA LYS A 46 -10.86 -3.75 13.33
C LYS A 46 -12.21 -3.20 13.78
N ASP A 47 -12.34 -2.76 15.03
CA ASP A 47 -13.59 -2.20 15.53
C ASP A 47 -13.78 -0.74 15.10
N ASN A 48 -12.69 0.02 14.98
CA ASN A 48 -12.75 1.45 14.62
C ASN A 48 -11.94 1.84 13.37
N LEU A 49 -11.04 0.98 12.89
CA LEU A 49 -10.19 1.21 11.72
C LEU A 49 -9.31 2.46 11.78
N GLN A 50 -9.15 3.04 12.98
CA GLN A 50 -8.43 4.28 13.23
C GLN A 50 -7.25 4.10 14.18
N GLU A 51 -7.11 2.94 14.83
CA GLU A 51 -5.99 2.66 15.71
C GLU A 51 -5.10 1.54 15.16
N ILE A 52 -3.78 1.70 15.28
CA ILE A 52 -2.81 0.62 15.08
C ILE A 52 -2.03 0.38 16.37
N ARG A 53 -1.65 -0.86 16.62
CA ARG A 53 -0.91 -1.25 17.83
C ARG A 53 0.40 -1.96 17.51
N TYR A 54 1.44 -1.64 18.26
CA TYR A 54 2.72 -2.32 18.18
C TYR A 54 3.44 -2.26 19.52
N GLN A 55 3.92 -3.41 20.01
CA GLN A 55 4.65 -3.52 21.29
C GLN A 55 3.94 -2.82 22.47
N GLY A 56 2.62 -3.01 22.58
CA GLY A 56 1.80 -2.41 23.65
C GLY A 56 1.47 -0.91 23.46
N ARG A 57 1.94 -0.29 22.38
CA ARG A 57 1.68 1.12 22.07
C ARG A 57 0.52 1.24 21.11
N ILE A 58 -0.30 2.27 21.29
CA ILE A 58 -1.46 2.55 20.46
C ILE A 58 -1.21 3.87 19.74
N TYR A 59 -1.37 3.86 18.42
CA TYR A 59 -1.31 5.05 17.59
C TYR A 59 -2.66 5.28 16.92
N VAL A 60 -3.16 6.51 16.94
CA VAL A 60 -4.41 6.93 16.34
C VAL A 60 -4.12 7.60 15.00
N ILE A 61 -4.62 7.01 13.92
CA ILE A 61 -4.54 7.51 12.54
C ILE A 61 -5.44 8.74 12.41
N GLN A 62 -4.87 9.82 11.90
CA GLN A 62 -5.52 11.12 11.70
C GLN A 62 -5.71 11.40 10.20
N ALA A 63 -6.62 12.31 9.87
CA ALA A 63 -6.82 12.75 8.48
C ALA A 63 -5.64 13.59 7.93
N ALA A 64 -4.76 14.07 8.81
CA ALA A 64 -3.58 14.86 8.43
C ALA A 64 -2.59 14.00 7.62
N LYS A 65 -2.05 14.59 6.55
CA LYS A 65 -1.18 13.89 5.59
C LYS A 65 0.28 14.30 5.78
N VAL A 66 1.17 13.37 5.45
CA VAL A 66 2.62 13.60 5.36
C VAL A 66 3.04 13.49 3.90
N ASP A 67 3.73 14.50 3.37
CA ASP A 67 4.31 14.38 2.04
C ASP A 67 5.43 13.34 2.03
N ARG A 68 5.54 12.61 0.93
CA ARG A 68 6.56 11.57 0.73
C ARG A 68 7.98 12.06 1.02
N GLN A 69 8.29 13.33 0.73
CA GLN A 69 9.60 13.94 0.99
C GLN A 69 9.96 14.04 2.48
N HIS A 70 8.97 14.04 3.38
CA HIS A 70 9.15 14.09 4.83
C HIS A 70 9.22 12.69 5.47
N LEU A 71 8.97 11.63 4.71
CA LEU A 71 9.17 10.27 5.16
C LEU A 71 10.66 9.94 5.24
N ASN A 72 11.03 9.11 6.20
CA ASN A 72 12.36 8.55 6.32
C ASN A 72 12.35 7.07 5.87
N LYS A 73 12.53 6.11 6.79
CA LYS A 73 12.55 4.68 6.47
C LYS A 73 11.25 3.99 6.87
N PRO A 74 10.85 2.91 6.19
CA PRO A 74 9.82 2.01 6.70
C PRO A 74 10.28 1.38 8.02
N ILE A 75 9.37 1.31 8.97
CA ILE A 75 9.60 0.79 10.33
C ILE A 75 8.58 -0.27 10.74
N GLY A 76 7.58 -0.53 9.91
CA GLY A 76 6.62 -1.60 10.11
C GLY A 76 5.61 -1.70 8.97
N LYS A 77 4.64 -2.59 9.13
CA LYS A 77 3.53 -2.75 8.19
C LYS A 77 2.26 -3.15 8.91
N VAL A 78 1.12 -2.66 8.43
CA VAL A 78 -0.20 -3.17 8.81
C VAL A 78 -0.56 -4.34 7.90
N ALA A 79 -0.47 -4.12 6.57
CA ALA A 79 -0.71 -5.11 5.52
C ALA A 79 -2.11 -5.77 5.62
N GLU A 80 -3.15 -4.95 5.80
CA GLU A 80 -4.55 -5.39 5.87
C GLU A 80 -5.38 -4.66 4.80
N THR A 81 -6.22 -5.42 4.08
CA THR A 81 -7.20 -4.89 3.14
C THR A 81 -8.60 -5.21 3.65
N ILE A 82 -9.42 -4.19 3.83
CA ILE A 82 -10.75 -4.29 4.41
C ILE A 82 -11.74 -3.59 3.47
N THR A 83 -12.93 -4.16 3.33
CA THR A 83 -14.05 -3.48 2.65
C THR A 83 -15.12 -3.20 3.68
N ILE A 84 -15.56 -1.95 3.74
CA ILE A 84 -16.69 -1.53 4.57
C ILE A 84 -17.87 -1.09 3.71
N ASN A 85 -19.07 -1.20 4.25
CA ASN A 85 -20.25 -0.58 3.66
C ASN A 85 -20.48 0.85 4.17
N GLU A 86 -21.56 1.49 3.73
CA GLU A 86 -21.96 2.84 4.15
C GLU A 86 -22.29 2.99 5.65
N HIS A 87 -22.49 1.87 6.35
CA HIS A 87 -22.68 1.83 7.81
C HIS A 87 -21.37 1.55 8.58
N HIS A 88 -20.21 1.62 7.91
CA HIS A 88 -18.89 1.31 8.47
C HIS A 88 -18.72 -0.14 8.94
N ARG A 89 -19.58 -1.06 8.48
CA ARG A 89 -19.47 -2.48 8.80
C ARG A 89 -18.50 -3.17 7.86
N ILE A 90 -17.56 -3.93 8.43
CA ILE A 90 -16.65 -4.78 7.65
C ILE A 90 -17.44 -5.90 6.98
N LEU A 91 -17.25 -6.04 5.66
CA LEU A 91 -17.87 -7.09 4.86
C LEU A 91 -17.03 -8.36 4.86
N SER A 92 -17.68 -9.50 5.04
CA SER A 92 -17.04 -10.82 4.96
C SER A 92 -16.73 -11.22 3.51
N LYS A 93 -15.83 -12.18 3.34
CA LYS A 93 -15.53 -12.76 2.00
C LYS A 93 -16.77 -13.32 1.30
N LYS A 94 -17.74 -13.85 2.05
CA LYS A 94 -18.99 -14.39 1.50
C LYS A 94 -19.85 -13.26 0.91
N GLU A 95 -20.00 -12.16 1.63
CA GLU A 95 -20.75 -10.99 1.18
C GLU A 95 -20.09 -10.30 -0.02
N LEU A 96 -18.76 -10.24 -0.04
CA LEU A 96 -18.00 -9.67 -1.16
C LEU A 96 -18.10 -10.51 -2.44
N ARG A 97 -18.37 -11.81 -2.34
CA ARG A 97 -18.50 -12.74 -3.48
C ARG A 97 -19.93 -12.91 -3.97
N LYS A 98 -20.92 -12.37 -3.26
CA LYS A 98 -22.33 -12.47 -3.67
C LYS A 98 -22.49 -11.72 -5.00
N ILE A 99 -23.06 -12.41 -5.99
CA ILE A 99 -23.45 -11.85 -7.28
C ILE A 99 -24.98 -11.95 -7.33
N GLU A 100 -25.65 -10.83 -7.57
CA GLU A 100 -27.09 -10.78 -7.77
C GLU A 100 -27.38 -10.79 -9.26
N ILE A 101 -28.15 -11.78 -9.72
CA ILE A 101 -28.51 -11.92 -11.14
C ILE A 101 -29.62 -10.93 -11.50
N ILE A 102 -30.56 -10.74 -10.58
CA ILE A 102 -31.62 -9.73 -10.65
C ILE A 102 -31.52 -8.96 -9.33
N PRO A 103 -31.13 -7.66 -9.37
CA PRO A 103 -31.04 -6.86 -8.16
C PRO A 103 -32.45 -6.62 -7.61
N ASP A 104 -32.68 -7.06 -6.37
CA ASP A 104 -33.94 -6.87 -5.63
C ASP A 104 -33.83 -5.71 -4.62
N GLN A 105 -32.62 -5.19 -4.42
CA GLN A 105 -32.28 -4.14 -3.47
C GLN A 105 -31.43 -3.06 -4.11
N LYS A 106 -31.38 -1.90 -3.46
CA LYS A 106 -30.51 -0.80 -3.85
C LYS A 106 -29.05 -1.21 -3.65
N ASP A 107 -28.20 -0.85 -4.60
CA ASP A 107 -26.75 -1.07 -4.51
C ASP A 107 -26.18 -0.51 -3.20
N GLU A 108 -25.60 -1.41 -2.39
CA GLU A 108 -24.86 -1.04 -1.20
C GLU A 108 -23.52 -0.38 -1.60
N LYS A 109 -23.28 0.84 -1.14
CA LYS A 109 -21.99 1.51 -1.35
C LYS A 109 -20.90 0.81 -0.54
N ARG A 110 -19.81 0.46 -1.22
CA ARG A 110 -18.64 -0.20 -0.63
C ARG A 110 -17.41 0.68 -0.74
N THR A 111 -16.65 0.75 0.35
CA THR A 111 -15.38 1.47 0.42
C THR A 111 -14.27 0.47 0.70
N HIS A 112 -13.26 0.44 -0.18
CA HIS A 112 -12.06 -0.35 0.01
C HIS A 112 -11.01 0.45 0.76
N LEU A 113 -10.46 -0.17 1.81
CA LEU A 113 -9.43 0.40 2.66
C LEU A 113 -8.21 -0.53 2.61
N ASN A 114 -7.08 0.01 2.19
CA ASN A 114 -5.80 -0.67 2.15
C ASN A 114 -4.84 0.01 3.13
N PHE A 115 -4.50 -0.72 4.20
CA PHE A 115 -3.52 -0.31 5.19
C PHE A 115 -2.16 -0.96 4.87
N GLY A 116 -1.20 -0.14 4.47
CA GLY A 116 0.09 -0.57 3.95
C GLY A 116 1.22 -0.47 4.98
N TRP A 117 2.31 0.17 4.57
CA TRP A 117 3.52 0.33 5.37
C TRP A 117 3.38 1.43 6.43
N VAL A 118 4.20 1.32 7.48
CA VAL A 118 4.39 2.33 8.52
C VAL A 118 5.80 2.88 8.37
N TYR A 119 5.93 4.20 8.34
CA TYR A 119 7.18 4.92 8.14
C TYR A 119 7.49 5.81 9.34
N SER A 120 8.79 5.95 9.61
CA SER A 120 9.29 7.05 10.43
C SER A 120 9.21 8.37 9.66
N ILE A 121 8.96 9.47 10.37
CA ILE A 121 8.93 10.83 9.81
C ILE A 121 10.27 11.52 10.17
N LYS A 122 10.82 12.31 9.23
CA LYS A 122 12.10 13.01 9.44
C LYS A 122 11.99 13.97 10.63
N GLY A 123 12.94 13.88 11.57
CA GLY A 123 13.00 14.77 12.74
C GLY A 123 11.96 14.49 13.83
N VAL A 124 11.16 13.43 13.70
CA VAL A 124 10.10 13.07 14.64
C VAL A 124 10.43 11.73 15.28
N ASN A 125 10.18 11.61 16.59
CA ASN A 125 10.36 10.35 17.32
C ASN A 125 9.28 9.33 16.90
N PRO A 126 9.65 8.17 16.32
CA PRO A 126 8.67 7.13 15.93
C PRO A 126 7.87 6.54 17.10
N GLU A 127 8.37 6.75 18.31
CA GLU A 127 7.65 6.41 19.54
C GLU A 127 6.40 7.24 19.77
N GLU A 128 6.38 8.47 19.26
CA GLU A 128 5.32 9.45 19.45
C GLU A 128 4.44 9.59 18.21
N GLU A 129 5.04 9.56 17.02
CA GLU A 129 4.32 9.81 15.78
C GLU A 129 4.97 9.09 14.59
N VAL A 130 4.12 8.44 13.79
CA VAL A 130 4.51 7.68 12.61
C VAL A 130 3.61 8.04 11.44
N ALA A 131 4.03 7.71 10.21
CA ALA A 131 3.19 7.83 9.02
C ALA A 131 2.70 6.45 8.57
N VAL A 132 1.40 6.30 8.33
CA VAL A 132 0.77 5.04 7.92
C VAL A 132 0.20 5.20 6.52
N THR A 133 0.52 4.28 5.62
CA THR A 133 -0.10 4.28 4.29
C THR A 133 -1.54 3.78 4.39
N VAL A 134 -2.50 4.63 4.02
CA VAL A 134 -3.92 4.30 3.87
C VAL A 134 -4.38 4.75 2.48
N ASN A 135 -4.84 3.82 1.64
CA ASN A 135 -5.31 4.12 0.27
C ASN A 135 -4.34 5.02 -0.54
N HIS A 136 -3.05 4.66 -0.54
CA HIS A 136 -1.96 5.37 -1.22
C HIS A 136 -1.60 6.75 -0.64
N GLN A 137 -2.20 7.16 0.48
CA GLN A 137 -1.86 8.39 1.20
C GLN A 137 -1.07 8.04 2.46
N PHE A 138 -0.10 8.90 2.83
CA PHE A 138 0.60 8.76 4.10
C PHE A 138 -0.10 9.62 5.15
N LEU A 139 -0.79 8.98 6.07
CA LEU A 139 -1.53 9.62 7.14
C LEU A 139 -0.71 9.63 8.43
N ILE A 140 -0.80 10.72 9.19
CA ILE A 140 -0.17 10.81 10.51
C ILE A 140 -0.89 9.85 11.46
N ALA A 141 -0.14 9.08 12.24
CA ALA A 141 -0.66 8.33 13.38
C ALA A 141 0.11 8.75 14.65
N LYS A 142 -0.60 9.32 15.61
CA LYS A 142 -0.01 9.82 16.87
C LYS A 142 -0.25 8.85 18.00
N ARG A 143 0.72 8.73 18.90
CA ARG A 143 0.56 7.96 20.13
C ARG A 143 -0.61 8.49 20.95
N LYS A 144 -1.39 7.55 21.48
CA LYS A 144 -2.50 7.79 22.38
C LYS A 144 -2.02 8.02 23.81
#